data_AF-A0A5B8RF92-F1
#
_entry.id   AF-A0A5B8RF92-F1
#
_cell.length_a   1.000
_cell.length_b   1.000
_cell.length_c   1.000
_cell.angle_alpha   90.00
_cell.angle_beta   90.00
_cell.angle_gamma   90.00
#
_symmetry.space_group_name_H-M   'P 1'
#
loop_
_entity.id
_entity.type
_entity.pdbx_description
1 polymer ?
#
loop_
_entity_poly.entity_id
_entity_poly.type
_entity_poly.pdbx_seq_one_letter_code
_entity_poly.pdbx_strand_id
1 'polypeptide(L)'
;MASRLALFALLAAAVCTTAAPVHAARAADGRDQAVRQVERRTGGQVISVETRTRADGQQVYRMRVLLGEGRVRVIEVPAGRRR
;
A
#
# COMPACT_ATOMS: atom_id res chain seq x y z
N MET A 1 62.26 1.46 -1.55
CA MET A 1 62.28 -0.01 -1.32
C MET A 1 60.93 -0.42 -0.78
N ALA A 2 60.07 -0.92 -1.66
CA ALA A 2 59.65 -2.34 -1.65
C ALA A 2 58.53 -2.55 -0.61
N SER A 3 57.26 -2.39 -0.99
CA SER A 3 56.45 -3.34 -1.77
C SER A 3 56.32 -4.69 -1.09
N ARG A 4 55.04 -5.13 -1.00
CA ARG A 4 54.52 -6.48 -0.75
C ARG A 4 54.09 -6.76 0.69
N LEU A 5 52.77 -6.80 0.87
CA LEU A 5 52.01 -8.02 1.13
C LEU A 5 50.57 -7.56 1.37
N ALA A 6 49.78 -7.53 0.29
CA ALA A 6 48.90 -8.65 -0.05
C ALA A 6 47.83 -8.84 1.04
N LEU A 7 46.64 -8.32 0.78
CA LEU A 7 45.55 -9.18 0.32
C LEU A 7 45.08 -10.12 1.45
N PHE A 8 44.36 -9.60 2.44
CA PHE A 8 43.51 -10.44 3.28
C PHE A 8 42.22 -9.71 3.67
N ALA A 9 41.13 -10.23 3.11
CA ALA A 9 39.74 -10.15 3.56
C ALA A 9 39.11 -8.74 3.57
N LEU A 10 38.40 -8.27 2.54
CA LEU A 10 37.36 -8.93 1.74
C LEU A 10 36.32 -9.62 2.65
N LEU A 11 35.08 -9.12 2.64
CA LEU A 11 33.89 -9.52 3.42
C LEU A 11 33.60 -8.77 4.74
N ALA A 12 33.42 -7.46 4.70
CA ALA A 12 32.67 -6.75 5.75
C ALA A 12 31.69 -5.70 5.20
N ALA A 13 31.31 -5.81 3.93
CA ALA A 13 30.39 -4.86 3.30
C ALA A 13 29.09 -5.56 2.91
N ALA A 14 27.99 -5.01 3.44
CA ALA A 14 26.63 -5.15 2.95
C ALA A 14 25.88 -6.46 3.24
N VAL A 15 25.69 -6.78 4.52
CA VAL A 15 24.38 -7.33 4.95
C VAL A 15 23.57 -6.17 5.51
N CYS A 16 23.20 -5.22 4.65
CA CYS A 16 22.05 -4.38 4.92
C CYS A 16 20.82 -5.25 4.65
N THR A 17 20.37 -5.98 5.66
CA THR A 17 19.08 -6.65 5.65
C THR A 17 18.02 -5.55 5.56
N THR A 18 17.64 -5.17 4.34
CA THR A 18 16.52 -4.28 4.09
C THR A 18 15.26 -5.07 4.39
N ALA A 19 14.87 -5.09 5.67
CA ALA A 19 13.52 -5.44 6.10
C ALA A 19 12.57 -4.34 5.62
N ALA A 20 12.36 -4.26 4.31
CA ALA A 20 11.39 -3.38 3.68
C ALA A 20 9.96 -3.93 3.95
N PRO A 21 8.96 -3.04 4.00
CA PRO A 21 7.77 -3.23 4.84
C PRO A 21 6.77 -4.17 4.18
N VAL A 22 6.79 -5.45 4.56
CA VAL A 22 5.75 -6.43 4.18
C VAL A 22 4.33 -5.94 4.54
N HIS A 23 4.23 -5.06 5.54
CA HIS A 23 3.00 -4.40 5.96
C HIS A 23 2.45 -3.37 4.97
N ALA A 24 3.32 -2.69 4.22
CA ALA A 24 2.88 -1.73 3.20
C ALA A 24 2.33 -2.45 1.96
N ALA A 25 2.99 -3.55 1.55
CA ALA A 25 2.55 -4.38 0.43
C ALA A 25 1.15 -4.96 0.67
N ARG A 26 0.92 -5.62 1.81
CA ARG A 26 -0.41 -6.19 2.14
C ARG A 26 -1.52 -5.14 2.24
N ALA A 27 -1.20 -3.94 2.72
CA ALA A 27 -2.17 -2.85 2.81
C ALA A 27 -2.51 -2.28 1.42
N ALA A 28 -1.54 -2.26 0.49
CA ALA A 28 -1.78 -1.90 -0.90
C ALA A 28 -2.69 -2.92 -1.60
N ASP A 29 -2.46 -4.22 -1.37
CA ASP A 29 -3.28 -5.29 -1.94
C ASP A 29 -4.76 -5.19 -1.54
N GLY A 30 -5.03 -4.96 -0.26
CA GLY A 30 -6.39 -4.79 0.27
C GLY A 30 -7.09 -3.54 -0.28
N ARG A 31 -6.35 -2.44 -0.43
CA ARG A 31 -6.86 -1.19 -1.00
C ARG A 31 -7.27 -1.39 -2.47
N ASP A 32 -6.41 -2.00 -3.27
CA ASP A 32 -6.66 -2.18 -4.70
C ASP A 32 -7.78 -3.19 -4.96
N GLN A 33 -7.90 -4.21 -4.10
CA GLN A 33 -9.05 -5.12 -4.14
C GLN A 33 -10.37 -4.37 -3.84
N ALA A 34 -10.37 -3.50 -2.84
CA ALA A 34 -11.54 -2.69 -2.49
C ALA A 34 -11.94 -1.75 -3.64
N VAL A 35 -10.96 -1.13 -4.32
CA VAL A 35 -11.19 -0.31 -5.52
C VAL A 35 -11.90 -1.14 -6.59
N ARG A 36 -11.33 -2.27 -6.99
CA ARG A 36 -11.92 -3.14 -8.02
C ARG A 36 -13.33 -3.61 -7.65
N GLN A 37 -13.58 -3.88 -6.37
CA GLN A 37 -14.91 -4.25 -5.90
C GLN A 37 -15.92 -3.11 -6.05
N VAL A 38 -15.52 -1.89 -5.68
CA VAL A 38 -16.38 -0.71 -5.79
C VAL A 38 -16.70 -0.42 -7.26
N GLU A 39 -15.71 -0.40 -8.15
CA GLU A 39 -15.90 -0.14 -9.57
C GLU A 39 -16.85 -1.15 -10.23
N ARG A 40 -16.66 -2.45 -9.96
CA ARG A 40 -17.57 -3.51 -10.45
C ARG A 40 -18.99 -3.34 -9.92
N ARG A 41 -19.15 -2.94 -8.65
CA ARG A 41 -20.48 -2.81 -8.02
C ARG A 41 -21.22 -1.56 -8.50
N THR A 42 -20.51 -0.48 -8.78
CA THR A 42 -21.13 0.79 -9.18
C THR A 42 -21.18 1.01 -10.69
N GLY A 43 -20.41 0.25 -11.46
CA GLY A 43 -20.17 0.55 -12.89
C GLY A 43 -19.49 1.90 -13.10
N GLY A 44 -18.80 2.41 -12.08
CA GLY A 44 -18.18 3.75 -12.07
C GLY A 44 -16.68 3.64 -11.84
N GLN A 45 -15.98 4.77 -11.95
CA GLN A 45 -14.53 4.84 -11.80
C GLN A 45 -14.15 5.46 -10.45
N VAL A 46 -13.23 4.83 -9.73
CA VAL A 46 -12.69 5.43 -8.49
C VAL A 46 -11.65 6.47 -8.86
N ILE A 47 -11.86 7.72 -8.43
CA ILE A 47 -10.96 8.85 -8.71
C ILE A 47 -10.14 9.28 -7.49
N SER A 48 -10.51 8.82 -6.30
CA SER A 48 -9.78 9.10 -5.06
C SER A 48 -10.07 8.02 -4.03
N VAL A 49 -9.05 7.64 -3.26
CA VAL A 49 -9.13 6.68 -2.16
C VAL A 49 -8.38 7.25 -0.97
N GLU A 50 -9.08 7.39 0.16
CA GLU A 50 -8.51 7.79 1.43
C GLU A 50 -8.68 6.66 2.44
N THR A 51 -7.65 6.39 3.24
CA THR A 51 -7.78 5.56 4.44
C THR A 51 -8.14 6.45 5.61
N ARG A 52 -9.24 6.16 6.31
CA ARG A 52 -9.70 6.88 7.49
C ARG A 52 -9.84 5.92 8.66
N THR A 53 -9.58 6.40 9.86
CA THR A 53 -9.87 5.67 11.10
C THR A 53 -11.11 6.29 11.72
N ARG A 54 -12.15 5.49 11.94
CA ARG A 54 -13.37 5.90 12.64
C ARG A 54 -13.12 6.03 14.15
N ALA A 55 -14.06 6.66 14.85
CA ALA A 55 -13.97 6.86 16.29
C ALA A 55 -13.89 5.54 17.10
N ASP A 56 -14.44 4.45 16.56
CA ASP A 56 -14.37 3.10 17.11
C ASP A 56 -13.04 2.37 16.81
N GLY A 57 -12.07 3.04 16.17
CA GLY A 57 -10.79 2.48 15.77
C GLY A 57 -10.85 1.65 14.48
N GLN A 58 -12.00 1.53 13.82
CA GLN A 58 -12.11 0.80 12.56
C GLN A 58 -11.50 1.61 11.40
N GLN A 59 -10.58 0.99 10.66
CA GLN A 59 -10.10 1.56 9.40
C GLN A 59 -11.13 1.34 8.27
N VAL A 60 -11.41 2.40 7.52
CA VAL A 60 -12.27 2.39 6.35
C VAL A 60 -11.55 3.03 5.17
N TYR A 61 -11.80 2.51 3.98
CA TYR A 61 -11.45 3.17 2.73
C TYR A 61 -12.63 4.02 2.29
N ARG A 62 -12.42 5.34 2.28
CA ARG A 62 -13.37 6.33 1.78
C ARG A 62 -13.00 6.67 0.35
N MET A 63 -13.87 6.30 -0.59
CA MET A 63 -13.61 6.41 -2.02
C MET A 63 -14.54 7.41 -2.67
N ARG A 64 -14.01 8.26 -3.55
CA ARG A 64 -14.80 9.09 -4.46
C ARG A 64 -14.94 8.36 -5.78
N VAL A 65 -16.17 8.12 -6.18
CA VAL A 65 -16.52 7.35 -7.38
C VAL A 65 -17.22 8.27 -8.37
N LEU A 66 -16.63 8.41 -9.55
CA LEU A 66 -17.25 9.04 -10.69
C LEU A 66 -18.22 8.03 -11.34
N LEU A 67 -19.50 8.34 -11.28
CA LEU A 67 -20.55 7.65 -12.03
C LEU A 67 -20.71 8.31 -13.40
N GLY A 68 -21.33 7.58 -14.34
CA GLY A 68 -21.41 7.96 -15.76
C GLY A 68 -21.73 9.43 -16.00
N GLU A 69 -22.85 9.93 -15.50
CA GLU A 69 -23.38 11.28 -15.77
C GLU A 69 -22.58 12.42 -15.10
N GLY A 70 -21.28 12.23 -14.83
CA GLY A 70 -20.44 13.18 -14.13
C GLY A 70 -20.69 13.24 -12.62
N ARG A 71 -21.58 12.39 -12.09
CA ARG A 71 -21.98 12.40 -10.68
C ARG A 71 -20.92 11.75 -9.81
N VAL A 72 -20.45 12.45 -8.79
CA VAL A 72 -19.50 11.89 -7.81
C VAL A 72 -20.24 11.40 -6.58
N ARG A 73 -19.99 10.15 -6.17
CA ARG A 73 -20.48 9.58 -4.91
C ARG A 73 -19.33 9.19 -4.01
N VAL A 74 -19.54 9.37 -2.70
CA VAL A 74 -18.61 8.88 -1.68
C VAL A 74 -19.09 7.52 -1.21
N ILE A 75 -18.20 6.53 -1.21
CA ILE A 75 -18.46 5.17 -0.73
C ILE A 75 -17.41 4.81 0.31
N GLU A 76 -17.87 4.34 1.46
CA GLU A 76 -16.98 3.80 2.49
C GLU A 76 -17.06 2.28 2.53
N VAL A 77 -15.90 1.62 2.53
CA VAL A 77 -15.78 0.17 2.70
C VAL A 77 -14.78 -0.13 3.82
N PRO A 78 -15.02 -1.15 4.67
CA PRO A 78 -14.07 -1.55 5.70
C PRO A 78 -12.71 -1.93 5.10
N ALA A 79 -11.61 -1.49 5.72
CA ALA A 79 -10.25 -1.76 5.23
C ALA A 79 -9.73 -3.18 5.52
N GLY A 80 -10.58 -4.07 6.06
CA GLY A 80 -10.16 -5.35 6.62
C GLY A 80 -9.37 -5.16 7.92
N ARG A 81 -9.41 -6.15 8.82
CA ARG A 81 -8.63 -6.11 10.06
C ARG A 81 -7.17 -6.46 9.70
N ARG A 82 -6.23 -5.52 9.90
CA ARG A 82 -4.80 -5.87 9.99
C ARG A 82 -4.67 -6.86 11.16
N ARG A 83 -4.50 -8.15 10.86
CA ARG A 83 -4.04 -9.15 11.84
C ARG A 83 -2.53 -9.25 11.75
#